data_AF-A0A7V9UCX4-F1
#
_entry.id   AF-A0A7V9UCX4-F1
#
_cell.length_a   1.000
_cell.length_b   1.000
_cell.length_c   1.000
_cell.angle_alpha   90.00
_cell.angle_beta   90.00
_cell.angle_gamma   90.00
#
_symmetry.space_group_name_H-M   'P 1'
#
loop_
_entity.id
_entity.type
_entity.pdbx_description
1 polymer ?
#
loop_
_entity_poly.entity_id
_entity_poly.type
_entity_poly.pdbx_seq_one_letter_code
_entity_poly.pdbx_strand_id
1 'polypeptide(L)' 'MANLGESEPKRILCVECRREQRERERGWRAYLTTDEDEAAEVVVYCPTCATREFGAQAEDGHGL' A
#
# COMPACT_ATOMS: atom_id res chain seq x y z
N MET A 1 -34.69 4.75 -15.19
CA MET A 1 -33.90 3.55 -14.86
C MET A 1 -32.43 3.98 -14.93
N ALA A 2 -31.81 4.29 -13.79
CA ALA A 2 -30.40 4.67 -13.79
C ALA A 2 -29.57 3.39 -13.96
N ASN A 3 -28.78 3.32 -15.03
CA ASN A 3 -27.73 2.29 -15.15
C ASN A 3 -26.81 2.45 -13.95
N LEU A 4 -26.74 1.42 -13.11
CA LEU A 4 -25.72 1.30 -12.08
C LEU A 4 -24.40 1.18 -12.82
N GLY A 5 -23.74 2.32 -13.04
CA GLY A 5 -22.46 2.39 -13.73
C GLY A 5 -21.52 1.36 -13.11
N GLU A 6 -21.20 0.34 -13.91
CA GLU A 6 -20.22 -0.68 -13.55
C GLU A 6 -18.94 0.08 -13.19
N SER A 7 -18.64 0.13 -11.89
CA SER A 7 -17.46 0.82 -11.40
C SER A 7 -16.26 0.06 -11.95
N GLU A 8 -15.49 0.70 -12.85
CA GLU A 8 -14.27 0.10 -13.38
C GLU A 8 -13.45 -0.49 -12.23
N PRO A 9 -12.93 -1.72 -12.37
CA PRO A 9 -12.16 -2.33 -11.30
C PRO A 9 -10.95 -1.44 -11.00
N LYS A 10 -10.97 -0.78 -9.83
CA LYS A 10 -9.84 0.03 -9.39
C LYS A 10 -8.63 -0.88 -9.22
N ARG A 11 -7.63 -0.69 -10.08
CA ARG A 11 -6.37 -1.41 -10.01
C ARG A 11 -5.58 -0.91 -8.81
N ILE A 12 -5.06 -1.86 -8.03
CA ILE A 12 -4.15 -1.56 -6.93
C ILE A 12 -2.72 -1.72 -7.45
N LEU A 13 -1.95 -0.63 -7.35
CA LEU A 13 -0.55 -0.57 -7.78
C LEU A 13 0.36 -0.37 -6.57
N CYS A 14 1.51 -1.02 -6.60
CA CYS A 14 2.56 -0.77 -5.61
C CYS A 14 3.18 0.61 -5.86
N VAL A 15 3.26 1.45 -4.83
CA VAL A 15 3.88 2.78 -4.91
C VAL A 15 5.35 2.70 -5.33
N GLU A 16 6.09 1.70 -4.81
CA GLU A 16 7.52 1.51 -5.10
C GLU A 16 7.81 0.97 -6.50
N CYS A 17 7.24 -0.19 -6.85
CA CYS A 17 7.63 -0.95 -8.03
C CYS A 17 6.57 -0.97 -9.15
N ARG A 18 5.44 -0.30 -8.94
CA ARG A 18 4.29 -0.22 -9.87
C ARG A 18 3.69 -1.57 -10.29
N ARG A 19 4.04 -2.66 -9.61
CA ARG A 19 3.41 -3.96 -9.79
C ARG A 19 1.90 -3.83 -9.55
N GLU A 20 1.09 -4.48 -10.40
CA GLU A 20 -0.35 -4.57 -10.23
C GLU A 20 -0.73 -5.78 -9.35
N GLN A 21 -1.69 -5.59 -8.46
CA GLN A 21 -2.27 -6.68 -7.66
C GLN A 21 -3.05 -7.63 -8.57
N ARG A 22 -2.77 -8.94 -8.48
CA ARG A 22 -3.58 -9.95 -9.18
C ARG A 22 -4.89 -10.20 -8.44
N GLU A 23 -5.89 -10.71 -9.14
CA GLU A 23 -7.17 -11.06 -8.52
C GLU A 23 -6.96 -11.97 -7.29
N ARG A 24 -7.52 -11.56 -6.13
CA ARG A 24 -7.43 -12.27 -4.84
C ARG A 24 -6.02 -12.42 -4.26
N GLU A 25 -5.01 -11.71 -4.77
CA GLU A 25 -3.67 -11.71 -4.21
C GLU A 25 -3.65 -11.12 -2.78
N ARG A 26 -2.99 -11.80 -1.85
CA ARG A 26 -2.92 -11.43 -0.42
C ARG A 26 -1.55 -10.88 -0.02
N GLY A 27 -1.46 -10.29 1.17
CA GLY A 27 -0.20 -9.81 1.76
C GLY A 27 0.24 -8.41 1.32
N TRP A 28 -0.56 -7.75 0.48
CA TRP A 28 -0.42 -6.33 0.20
C TRP A 28 -0.71 -5.52 1.46
N ARG A 29 0.05 -4.45 1.68
CA ARG A 29 -0.08 -3.58 2.85
C ARG A 29 -0.37 -2.16 2.41
N ALA A 30 -1.33 -1.51 3.07
CA ALA A 30 -1.64 -0.11 2.88
C ALA A 30 -1.22 0.65 4.14
N TYR A 31 -0.56 1.79 3.96
CA TYR A 31 -0.18 2.69 5.04
C TYR A 31 -0.82 4.04 4.80
N LEU A 32 -1.23 4.68 5.89
CA LEU A 32 -1.65 6.07 5.88
C LEU A 32 -0.41 6.91 6.20
N THR A 33 0.02 7.74 5.26
CA THR A 33 1.03 8.76 5.51
C THR A 33 0.35 10.00 6.05
N THR A 34 0.98 10.64 7.03
CA THR A 34 0.47 11.86 7.67
C THR A 34 1.64 12.82 7.84
N ASP A 35 1.90 13.58 6.79
CA ASP A 35 2.90 14.65 6.81
C ASP A 35 2.22 15.95 7.26
N GLU A 36 2.85 16.73 8.12
CA GLU A 36 2.21 17.90 8.77
C GLU A 36 1.78 18.99 7.78
N ASP A 37 2.50 19.08 6.65
CA ASP A 37 2.26 20.07 5.58
C ASP A 37 1.47 19.48 4.39
N GLU A 38 1.12 18.19 4.41
CA GLU A 38 0.45 17.51 3.29
C GLU A 38 -0.84 16.81 3.74
N ALA A 39 -1.77 16.60 2.80
CA ALA A 39 -2.97 15.84 3.09
C ALA A 39 -2.62 14.36 3.32
N ALA A 40 -3.28 13.73 4.30
CA ALA A 40 -3.06 12.32 4.56
C ALA A 40 -3.36 11.46 3.31
N GLU A 41 -2.40 10.63 2.91
CA GLU A 41 -2.47 9.80 1.71
C GLU A 41 -2.40 8.31 2.07
N VAL A 42 -3.17 7.48 1.35
CA VAL A 42 -3.06 6.03 1.46
C VAL A 42 -2.10 5.52 0.39
N VAL A 43 -0.95 5.03 0.82
CA VAL A 43 0.05 4.40 -0.04
C VAL A 43 -0.02 2.88 0.09
N VAL A 44 0.14 2.17 -1.04
CA VAL A 44 -0.03 0.71 -1.10
C VAL A 44 1.27 0.05 -1.57
N TYR A 45 1.72 -0.98 -0.85
CA TYR A 45 2.94 -1.73 -1.14
C TYR A 45 2.63 -3.19 -1.46
N CYS A 46 3.31 -3.75 -2.47
CA CYS A 46 3.28 -5.20 -2.71
C CYS A 46 3.97 -5.96 -1.56
N PRO A 47 3.68 -7.27 -1.38
CA PRO A 47 4.22 -8.06 -0.26
C PRO A 47 5.75 -8.00 -0.15
N THR A 48 6.44 -7.96 -1.30
CA THR A 48 7.90 -7.90 -1.38
C THR A 48 8.44 -6.56 -0.90
N CYS A 49 7.94 -5.45 -1.49
CA CYS A 49 8.38 -4.11 -1.10
C CYS A 49 8.02 -3.82 0.36
N ALA A 50 6.82 -4.18 0.79
CA ALA A 50 6.41 -3.96 2.17
C ALA A 50 7.33 -4.69 3.16
N THR A 51 7.82 -5.90 2.81
CA THR A 51 8.74 -6.67 3.66
C THR A 51 10.15 -6.07 3.64
N ARG A 52 10.58 -5.52 2.50
CA ARG A 52 11.87 -4.83 2.39
C ARG A 52 11.90 -3.55 3.23
N GLU A 53 10.85 -2.75 3.17
CA GLU A 53 10.77 -1.45 3.84
C GLU A 53 10.37 -1.57 5.33
N PHE A 54 9.44 -2.47 5.64
CA PHE A 54 8.77 -2.53 6.94
C PHE A 54 8.71 -3.97 7.48
N GLY A 55 9.54 -4.87 6.98
CA GLY A 55 9.75 -6.16 7.63
C GLY A 55 10.48 -5.94 8.95
N ALA A 56 10.20 -6.77 9.95
CA ALA A 56 10.95 -6.72 11.20
C ALA A 56 12.44 -6.99 10.90
N GLN A 57 13.24 -5.93 10.83
CA GLN A 57 14.64 -6.01 11.23
C GLN A 57 14.56 -6.29 12.72
N ALA A 58 14.83 -7.52 13.14
CA ALA A 58 14.89 -7.83 14.55
C ALA A 58 16.00 -6.98 15.17
N GLU A 59 15.60 -5.97 15.95
CA GLU A 59 16.37 -5.34 17.02
C GLU A 59 17.75 -4.72 16.65
N ASP A 60 17.77 -3.51 16.09
CA ASP A 60 18.88 -2.58 16.37
C ASP A 60 18.39 -1.53 17.36
N GLY A 61 18.62 -1.80 18.64
CA GLY A 61 18.28 -0.93 19.74
C GLY A 61 19.00 0.41 19.68
N HIS A 62 18.30 1.45 19.23
CA HIS A 62 18.62 2.83 19.58
C HIS A 62 17.41 3.50 20.25
N GLY A 63 17.10 3.01 21.45
CA GLY A 63 16.44 3.85 22.44
C GLY A 63 17.46 4.83 22.99
N LEU A 64 17.21 6.12 22.76
CA LEU A 64 17.65 7.22 23.62
C LEU A 64 16.42 8.10 23.90
#